data_AF-H1VRW8-F1
#
_entry.id   AF-H1VRW8-F1
#
_cell.length_a   1.000
_cell.length_b   1.000
_cell.length_c   1.000
_cell.angle_alpha   90.00
_cell.angle_beta   90.00
_cell.angle_gamma   90.00
#
_symmetry.space_group_name_H-M   'P 1'
#
loop_
_entity.id
_entity.type
_entity.pdbx_description
1 polymer ?
#
loop_
_entity_poly.entity_id
_entity_poly.type
_entity_poly.pdbx_seq_one_letter_code
_entity_poly.pdbx_strand_id
1 'polypeptide(L)'
;MAVIACMCDESRIWDKITASVCCARELRLVHAARGQQSDLSEQDQMLAQRSVWFLYSLETDYAIHHGMLPILDLGWGSQFPSFEQGDDMIAVFYTHSELLHSVLKFQYSPRALNKSASAYDRRDRLQASCHVLNEWVSSLPTPLNEAYEAKTLQDIRDSRQLRKAFRVFCMYHQAVFFIHCPWVSPISSDDAGLSGIAEQTRERCIERCLESAFAVVKLANSGLFWEKGLERSSSSRWGDMGQLLLVSLCFIVYYLVNGEKASRKTAMPYLAICGGLFGRLSLDSDEASLLDHYLELVQMVRAN
;
A
#
# COMPACT_ATOMS: atom_id res chain seq x y z
N MET A 1 -1.57 -16.60 -5.68
CA MET A 1 -0.57 -16.83 -4.61
C MET A 1 -0.81 -15.75 -3.55
N ALA A 2 -1.75 -15.83 -2.61
CA ALA A 2 -2.22 -16.97 -1.81
C ALA A 2 -1.04 -17.78 -1.23
N VAL A 3 -0.07 -17.07 -0.65
CA VAL A 3 0.93 -17.66 0.24
C VAL A 3 0.50 -17.29 1.66
N ILE A 4 -0.27 -18.21 2.26
CA ILE A 4 -0.17 -18.67 3.65
C ILE A 4 -0.09 -17.52 4.68
N ALA A 5 -1.22 -16.94 5.10
CA ALA A 5 -1.97 -17.44 6.27
C ALA A 5 -1.04 -17.94 7.39
N CYS A 6 -0.29 -17.02 8.01
CA CYS A 6 0.45 -17.31 9.22
C CYS A 6 -0.51 -17.24 10.43
N MET A 7 -1.37 -18.25 10.56
CA MET A 7 -2.20 -18.44 11.73
C MET A 7 -1.35 -18.84 12.93
N CYS A 8 -1.18 -17.91 13.86
CA CYS A 8 -1.44 -18.12 15.30
C CYS A 8 -1.69 -16.75 15.93
N ASP A 9 -2.89 -16.56 16.51
CA ASP A 9 -3.46 -15.35 17.15
C ASP A 9 -4.11 -14.28 16.24
N GLU A 10 -4.03 -14.40 14.90
CA GLU A 10 -4.69 -13.47 13.96
C GLU A 10 -6.23 -13.58 13.92
N SER A 11 -6.80 -14.77 14.17
CA SER A 11 -8.26 -14.95 14.19
C SER A 11 -8.93 -14.10 15.28
N ARG A 12 -8.24 -13.89 16.41
CA ARG A 12 -8.71 -13.02 17.49
C ARG A 12 -8.65 -11.53 17.13
N ILE A 13 -7.79 -11.14 16.18
CA ILE A 13 -7.70 -9.74 15.73
C ILE A 13 -8.98 -9.39 14.98
N TRP A 14 -9.43 -10.27 14.07
CA TRP A 14 -10.69 -10.05 13.37
C TRP A 14 -11.90 -10.04 14.29
N ASP A 15 -11.96 -10.96 15.27
CA ASP A 15 -13.02 -10.98 16.28
C ASP A 15 -13.07 -9.66 17.08
N LYS A 16 -11.90 -9.12 17.46
CA LYS A 16 -11.80 -7.84 18.16
C LYS A 16 -12.23 -6.67 17.26
N ILE A 17 -11.76 -6.62 16.02
CA ILE A 17 -12.16 -5.59 15.05
C ILE A 17 -13.68 -5.61 14.86
N THR A 18 -14.25 -6.79 14.62
CA THR A 18 -15.69 -6.97 14.44
C THR A 18 -16.48 -6.56 15.69
N ALA A 19 -16.04 -6.95 16.88
CA ALA A 19 -16.66 -6.54 18.14
C ALA A 19 -16.58 -5.02 18.34
N SER A 20 -15.46 -4.38 17.99
CA SER A 20 -15.31 -2.92 18.03
C SER A 20 -16.25 -2.22 17.04
N VAL A 21 -16.44 -2.77 15.83
CA VAL A 21 -17.41 -2.27 14.85
C VAL A 21 -18.84 -2.38 15.38
N CYS A 22 -19.21 -3.50 16.00
CA CYS A 22 -20.51 -3.68 16.63
C CYS A 22 -20.72 -2.65 17.75
N CYS A 23 -19.73 -2.47 18.64
CA CYS A 23 -19.77 -1.47 19.70
C CYS A 23 -19.93 -0.05 19.16
N ALA A 24 -19.18 0.33 18.12
CA ALA A 24 -19.29 1.64 17.48
C ALA A 24 -20.68 1.89 16.87
N ARG A 25 -21.33 0.84 16.33
CA ARG A 25 -22.72 0.88 15.84
C ARG A 25 -23.72 1.11 16.96
N GLU A 26 -23.60 0.34 18.05
CA GLU A 26 -24.49 0.44 19.21
C GLU A 26 -24.41 1.81 19.86
N LEU A 27 -23.20 2.34 20.02
CA LEU A 27 -22.94 3.68 20.54
C LEU A 27 -23.28 4.81 19.56
N ARG A 28 -23.67 4.48 18.32
CA ARG A 28 -23.97 5.43 17.24
C ARG A 28 -22.84 6.43 16.99
N LEU A 29 -21.58 5.99 17.13
CA LEU A 29 -20.41 6.88 17.04
C LEU A 29 -20.30 7.61 15.69
N VAL A 30 -20.80 7.02 14.60
CA VAL A 30 -20.87 7.69 13.29
C VAL A 30 -21.82 8.90 13.31
N HIS A 31 -22.94 8.79 14.02
CA HIS A 31 -23.89 9.89 14.14
C HIS A 31 -23.31 10.99 15.04
N ALA A 32 -22.64 10.60 16.14
CA ALA A 32 -21.86 11.51 16.98
C ALA A 32 -20.79 12.25 16.16
N ALA A 33 -20.00 11.52 15.37
CA ALA A 33 -18.94 12.06 14.51
C ALA A 33 -19.46 12.96 13.37
N ARG A 34 -20.75 12.89 13.04
CA ARG A 34 -21.42 13.76 12.07
C ARG A 34 -22.10 14.97 12.72
N GLY A 35 -21.93 15.17 14.03
CA GLY A 35 -22.61 16.23 14.78
C GLY A 35 -24.13 16.02 14.88
N GLN A 36 -24.63 14.80 14.64
CA GLN A 36 -26.06 14.47 14.67
C GLN A 36 -26.56 14.15 16.09
N GLN A 37 -25.67 14.12 17.08
CA GLN A 37 -26.01 14.02 18.49
C GLN A 37 -25.74 15.36 19.18
N SER A 38 -26.81 16.12 19.44
CA SER A 38 -26.78 17.47 20.03
C SER A 38 -26.25 17.53 21.45
N ASP A 39 -26.28 16.40 22.17
CA ASP A 39 -26.06 16.36 23.61
C ASP A 39 -24.57 16.14 23.98
N LEU A 40 -23.71 15.89 22.98
CA LEU A 40 -22.29 15.69 23.17
C LEU A 40 -21.52 17.01 23.16
N SER A 41 -20.52 17.12 24.03
CA SER A 41 -19.56 18.21 23.97
C SER A 41 -18.75 18.17 22.67
N GLU A 42 -18.22 19.31 22.22
CA GLU A 42 -17.35 19.40 21.03
C GLU A 42 -16.14 18.47 21.15
N GLN A 43 -15.58 18.35 22.36
CA GLN A 43 -14.47 17.43 22.64
C GLN A 43 -14.87 15.97 22.47
N ASP A 44 -16.06 15.57 22.94
CA ASP A 44 -16.55 14.20 22.78
C ASP A 44 -16.87 13.89 21.31
N GLN A 45 -17.38 14.87 20.56
CA GLN A 45 -17.60 14.72 19.12
C GLN A 45 -16.28 14.51 18.36
N MET A 46 -15.24 15.28 18.68
CA MET A 46 -13.89 15.09 18.12
C MET A 46 -13.32 13.71 18.47
N LEU A 47 -13.45 13.26 19.73
CA LEU A 47 -13.00 11.94 20.16
C LEU A 47 -13.76 10.82 19.44
N ALA A 48 -15.08 10.95 19.28
CA ALA A 48 -15.89 10.00 18.54
C ALA A 48 -15.43 9.91 17.07
N GLN A 49 -15.21 11.07 16.42
CA GLN A 49 -14.72 11.12 15.03
C GLN A 49 -13.35 10.44 14.88
N ARG A 50 -12.37 10.77 15.73
CA ARG A 50 -11.03 10.15 15.70
C ARG A 50 -11.08 8.65 15.97
N SER A 51 -11.99 8.21 16.84
CA SER A 51 -12.19 6.79 17.12
C SER A 51 -12.77 6.06 15.92
N VAL A 52 -13.73 6.66 15.21
CA VAL A 52 -14.29 6.11 13.97
C VAL A 52 -13.22 6.04 12.88
N TRP A 53 -12.41 7.09 12.69
CA TRP A 53 -11.31 7.10 11.72
C TRP A 53 -10.27 6.01 12.01
N PHE A 54 -9.88 5.87 13.27
CA PHE A 54 -8.94 4.84 13.69
C PHE A 54 -9.49 3.43 13.44
N LEU A 55 -10.73 3.17 13.86
CA LEU A 55 -11.38 1.88 13.64
C LEU A 55 -11.56 1.56 12.15
N TYR A 56 -11.95 2.56 11.35
CA TYR A 56 -12.06 2.45 9.90
C TYR A 56 -10.74 2.06 9.26
N SER A 57 -9.64 2.70 9.68
CA SER A 57 -8.31 2.41 9.15
C SER A 57 -7.87 0.99 9.46
N LEU A 58 -8.04 0.55 10.72
CA LEU A 58 -7.69 -0.80 11.14
C LEU A 58 -8.49 -1.88 10.42
N GLU A 59 -9.81 -1.67 10.31
CA GLU A 59 -10.71 -2.65 9.71
C GLU A 59 -10.47 -2.77 8.20
N THR A 60 -10.34 -1.64 7.51
CA THR A 60 -10.07 -1.61 6.06
C THR A 60 -8.73 -2.26 5.73
N ASP A 61 -7.68 -1.92 6.48
CA ASP A 61 -6.35 -2.48 6.29
C ASP A 61 -6.37 -4.00 6.50
N TYR A 62 -6.98 -4.47 7.60
CA TYR A 62 -7.10 -5.90 7.86
C TYR A 62 -7.88 -6.61 6.76
N ALA A 63 -9.05 -6.08 6.36
CA ALA A 63 -9.89 -6.69 5.34
C ALA A 63 -9.13 -6.83 4.01
N ILE A 64 -8.44 -5.79 3.55
CA ILE A 64 -7.69 -5.80 2.30
C ILE A 64 -6.55 -6.81 2.34
N HIS A 65 -5.77 -6.84 3.42
CA HIS A 65 -4.67 -7.81 3.58
C HIS A 65 -5.15 -9.27 3.54
N HIS A 66 -6.37 -9.53 3.97
CA HIS A 66 -6.97 -10.87 3.98
C HIS A 66 -7.88 -11.15 2.77
N GLY A 67 -7.92 -10.24 1.78
CA GLY A 67 -8.76 -10.41 0.59
C GLY A 67 -10.27 -10.36 0.88
N MET A 68 -10.66 -9.70 1.97
CA MET A 68 -12.06 -9.50 2.38
C MET A 68 -12.55 -8.11 1.95
N LEU A 69 -13.87 -7.97 1.86
CA LEU A 69 -14.51 -6.66 1.71
C LEU A 69 -14.64 -5.98 3.08
N PRO A 70 -14.27 -4.69 3.22
CA PRO A 70 -14.48 -3.96 4.46
C PRO A 70 -15.95 -3.96 4.90
N ILE A 71 -16.19 -4.18 6.20
CA ILE A 71 -17.50 -4.12 6.86
C ILE A 71 -17.98 -2.66 6.96
N LEU A 72 -17.03 -1.74 7.18
CA LEU A 72 -17.31 -0.31 7.28
C LEU A 72 -17.36 0.29 5.87
N ASP A 73 -18.48 0.93 5.53
CA ASP A 73 -18.63 1.55 4.21
C ASP A 73 -17.88 2.90 4.14
N LEU A 74 -17.49 3.32 2.94
CA LEU A 74 -16.86 4.63 2.67
C LEU A 74 -17.64 5.79 3.28
N GLY A 75 -18.98 5.69 3.34
CA GLY A 75 -19.82 6.71 3.95
C GLY A 75 -19.61 6.91 5.45
N TRP A 76 -18.86 6.06 6.14
CA TRP A 76 -18.58 6.21 7.56
C TRP A 76 -17.62 7.35 7.87
N GLY A 77 -16.93 7.84 6.83
CA GLY A 77 -16.27 9.14 6.82
C GLY A 77 -17.24 10.29 6.97
N SER A 78 -17.25 10.95 8.13
CA SER A 78 -18.18 12.05 8.38
C SER A 78 -17.75 13.38 7.76
N GLN A 79 -16.45 13.57 7.51
CA GLN A 79 -15.84 14.77 6.93
C GLN A 79 -14.40 14.45 6.53
N PHE A 80 -13.91 15.01 5.41
CA PHE A 80 -12.49 14.95 5.07
C PHE A 80 -11.73 15.72 6.17
N PRO A 81 -10.71 15.12 6.81
CA PRO A 81 -9.99 15.79 7.89
C PRO A 81 -9.41 17.12 7.41
N SER A 82 -9.64 18.20 8.16
CA SER A 82 -8.82 19.41 7.99
C SER A 82 -7.46 19.13 8.60
N PHE A 83 -6.39 19.20 7.80
CA PHE A 83 -5.02 19.03 8.28
C PHE A 83 -4.53 20.31 8.99
N GLU A 84 -5.35 20.93 9.83
CA GLU A 84 -5.07 22.23 10.46
C GLU A 84 -3.79 22.22 11.33
N GLN A 85 -3.40 21.06 11.86
CA GLN A 85 -2.13 20.88 12.59
C GLN A 85 -1.03 20.23 11.74
N GLY A 86 -1.28 19.94 10.47
CA GLY A 86 -0.28 19.51 9.49
C GLY A 86 0.42 18.17 9.76
N ASP A 87 0.04 17.44 10.82
CA ASP A 87 0.85 16.34 11.31
C ASP A 87 0.03 15.18 11.93
N ASP A 88 -1.30 15.18 11.72
CA ASP A 88 -2.21 14.19 12.25
C ASP A 88 -2.16 12.85 11.48
N MET A 89 -1.39 11.91 12.01
CA MET A 89 -1.27 10.59 11.37
C MET A 89 -2.58 9.80 11.37
N ILE A 90 -3.52 10.01 12.31
CA ILE A 90 -4.80 9.28 12.29
C ILE A 90 -5.60 9.69 11.05
N ALA A 91 -5.63 10.99 10.75
CA ALA A 91 -6.23 11.50 9.51
C ALA A 91 -5.55 10.92 8.27
N VAL A 92 -4.21 10.83 8.25
CA VAL A 92 -3.45 10.25 7.14
C VAL A 92 -3.77 8.76 6.94
N PHE A 93 -3.80 7.95 8.01
CA PHE A 93 -4.17 6.53 7.95
C PHE A 93 -5.60 6.34 7.42
N TYR A 94 -6.51 7.20 7.88
CA TYR A 94 -7.91 7.17 7.50
C TYR A 94 -8.10 7.50 6.00
N THR A 95 -7.53 8.60 5.52
CA THR A 95 -7.65 8.98 4.09
C THR A 95 -6.92 8.01 3.16
N HIS A 96 -5.82 7.39 3.62
CA HIS A 96 -5.18 6.30 2.90
C HIS A 96 -6.07 5.06 2.81
N SER A 97 -6.77 4.72 3.89
CA SER A 97 -7.74 3.61 3.90
C SER A 97 -8.94 3.89 2.99
N GLU A 98 -9.43 5.13 2.95
CA GLU A 98 -10.45 5.55 1.97
C GLU A 98 -9.98 5.40 0.52
N LEU A 99 -8.72 5.79 0.24
CA LEU A 99 -8.08 5.57 -1.05
C LEU A 99 -8.10 4.08 -1.41
N LEU A 100 -7.59 3.20 -0.53
CA LEU A 100 -7.52 1.77 -0.81
C LEU A 100 -8.91 1.14 -0.98
N HIS A 101 -9.88 1.51 -0.15
CA HIS A 101 -11.27 1.05 -0.28
C HIS A 101 -11.91 1.55 -1.59
N SER A 102 -11.63 2.77 -2.02
CA SER A 102 -12.10 3.30 -3.31
C SER A 102 -11.52 2.50 -4.49
N VAL A 103 -10.21 2.24 -4.48
CA VAL A 103 -9.55 1.36 -5.46
C VAL A 103 -10.17 -0.03 -5.45
N LEU A 104 -10.45 -0.58 -4.26
CA LEU A 104 -11.11 -1.87 -4.11
C LEU A 104 -12.48 -1.89 -4.79
N LYS A 105 -13.30 -0.85 -4.61
CA LYS A 105 -14.61 -0.74 -5.28
C LYS A 105 -14.47 -0.59 -6.80
N PHE A 106 -13.51 0.21 -7.28
CA PHE A 106 -13.30 0.44 -8.72
C PHE A 106 -12.83 -0.82 -9.44
N GLN A 107 -11.89 -1.57 -8.84
CA GLN A 107 -11.20 -2.66 -9.52
C GLN A 107 -11.75 -4.05 -9.18
N TYR A 108 -12.30 -4.25 -7.97
CA TYR A 108 -12.63 -5.58 -7.45
C TYR A 108 -14.09 -5.77 -7.01
N SER A 109 -14.96 -4.77 -7.20
CA SER A 109 -16.39 -4.98 -6.93
C SER A 109 -16.97 -6.08 -7.82
N PRO A 110 -18.03 -6.80 -7.40
CA PRO A 110 -18.69 -7.80 -8.25
C PRO A 110 -19.09 -7.23 -9.61
N ARG A 111 -19.51 -5.96 -9.65
CA ARG A 111 -19.78 -5.24 -10.90
C ARG A 111 -18.51 -5.02 -11.74
N ALA A 112 -17.38 -4.69 -11.11
CA ALA A 112 -16.11 -4.55 -11.82
C ALA A 112 -15.65 -5.89 -12.42
N LEU A 113 -15.75 -6.98 -11.67
CA LEU A 113 -15.39 -8.33 -12.12
C LEU A 113 -16.32 -8.82 -13.25
N ASN A 114 -17.61 -8.51 -13.18
CA ASN A 114 -18.60 -8.90 -14.19
C ASN A 114 -18.56 -8.04 -15.47
N LYS A 115 -18.16 -6.76 -15.38
CA LYS A 115 -18.03 -5.83 -16.52
C LYS A 115 -16.62 -5.84 -17.14
N SER A 116 -15.94 -6.97 -17.14
CA SER A 116 -14.54 -7.10 -17.57
C SER A 116 -14.34 -7.11 -19.10
N ALA A 117 -15.39 -6.89 -19.91
CA ALA A 117 -15.37 -7.17 -21.35
C ALA A 117 -14.75 -6.09 -22.26
N SER A 118 -14.54 -4.84 -21.81
CA SER A 118 -13.98 -3.77 -22.67
C SER A 118 -12.66 -3.22 -22.12
N ALA A 119 -11.68 -2.99 -23.01
CA ALA A 119 -10.40 -2.37 -22.64
C ALA A 119 -10.56 -0.91 -22.17
N TYR A 120 -11.60 -0.20 -22.66
CA TYR A 120 -11.91 1.17 -22.25
C TYR A 120 -12.40 1.22 -20.79
N ASP A 121 -13.30 0.33 -20.40
CA ASP A 121 -13.79 0.23 -19.01
C ASP A 121 -12.64 -0.09 -18.04
N ARG A 122 -11.68 -0.93 -18.46
CA ARG A 122 -10.48 -1.27 -17.68
C ARG A 122 -9.59 -0.04 -17.48
N ARG A 123 -9.31 0.70 -18.56
CA ARG A 123 -8.51 1.95 -18.52
C ARG A 123 -9.16 3.02 -17.64
N ASP A 124 -10.46 3.22 -17.74
CA ASP A 124 -11.17 4.26 -16.97
C ASP A 124 -11.11 3.97 -15.46
N ARG A 125 -11.24 2.71 -15.06
CA ARG A 125 -11.10 2.30 -13.64
C ARG A 125 -9.70 2.51 -13.11
N LEU A 126 -8.69 2.17 -13.91
CA LEU A 126 -7.29 2.45 -13.57
C LEU A 126 -7.07 3.96 -13.43
N GLN A 127 -7.60 4.76 -14.37
CA GLN A 127 -7.49 6.22 -14.30
C GLN A 127 -8.18 6.80 -13.06
N ALA A 128 -9.37 6.31 -12.70
CA ALA A 128 -10.04 6.69 -11.47
C ALA A 128 -9.21 6.33 -10.23
N SER A 129 -8.58 5.15 -10.22
CA SER A 129 -7.69 4.70 -9.15
C SER A 129 -6.44 5.59 -9.03
N CYS A 130 -5.82 5.96 -10.15
CA CYS A 130 -4.69 6.91 -10.16
C CYS A 130 -5.11 8.31 -9.72
N HIS A 131 -6.32 8.74 -10.07
CA HIS A 131 -6.84 10.03 -9.67
C HIS A 131 -6.98 10.13 -8.15
N VAL A 132 -7.60 9.15 -7.50
CA VAL A 132 -7.74 9.16 -6.03
C VAL A 132 -6.39 9.07 -5.31
N LEU A 133 -5.39 8.37 -5.86
CA LEU A 133 -4.03 8.37 -5.30
C LEU A 133 -3.41 9.78 -5.36
N ASN A 134 -3.51 10.45 -6.51
CA ASN A 134 -2.97 11.80 -6.68
C ASN A 134 -3.69 12.82 -5.79
N GLU A 135 -5.00 12.70 -5.64
CA GLU A 135 -5.79 13.53 -4.72
C GLU A 135 -5.31 13.33 -3.29
N TRP A 136 -5.19 12.08 -2.83
CA TRP A 136 -4.67 11.76 -1.51
C TRP A 136 -3.32 12.43 -1.26
N VAL A 137 -2.33 12.22 -2.14
CA VAL A 137 -0.99 12.85 -2.01
C VAL A 137 -1.08 14.37 -1.97
N SER A 138 -1.86 14.98 -2.87
CA SER A 138 -2.00 16.44 -2.95
C SER A 138 -2.70 17.07 -1.74
N SER A 139 -3.51 16.28 -1.02
CA SER A 139 -4.22 16.71 0.19
C SER A 139 -3.35 16.68 1.44
N LEU A 140 -2.22 15.97 1.39
CA LEU A 140 -1.32 15.86 2.54
C LEU A 140 -0.59 17.20 2.80
N PRO A 141 -0.30 17.53 4.06
CA PRO A 141 0.48 18.71 4.42
C PRO A 141 1.96 18.52 4.08
N THR A 142 2.67 19.60 3.76
CA THR A 142 4.14 19.57 3.58
C THR A 142 4.84 19.18 4.90
N PRO A 143 5.85 18.30 4.87
CA PRO A 143 6.50 17.67 3.71
C PRO A 143 5.93 16.29 3.33
N LEU A 144 4.78 15.89 3.90
CA LEU A 144 4.21 14.56 3.65
C LEU A 144 3.73 14.38 2.21
N ASN A 145 3.25 15.44 1.57
CA ASN A 145 2.86 15.41 0.15
C ASN A 145 4.02 15.14 -0.82
N GLU A 146 5.27 15.26 -0.38
CA GLU A 146 6.48 14.97 -1.16
C GLU A 146 7.23 13.73 -0.63
N ALA A 147 6.69 13.09 0.41
CA ALA A 147 7.36 11.99 1.10
C ALA A 147 7.41 10.69 0.29
N TYR A 148 6.72 10.60 -0.85
CA TYR A 148 6.90 9.49 -1.78
C TYR A 148 8.25 9.52 -2.52
N GLU A 149 8.97 10.64 -2.48
CA GLU A 149 10.31 10.74 -3.04
C GLU A 149 11.37 10.39 -1.99
N ALA A 150 12.17 9.35 -2.25
CA ALA A 150 13.24 8.92 -1.33
C ALA A 150 14.25 10.02 -1.00
N LYS A 151 14.45 10.99 -1.91
CA LYS A 151 15.34 12.14 -1.70
C LYS A 151 14.80 13.09 -0.63
N THR A 152 13.51 13.38 -0.64
CA THR A 152 12.84 14.23 0.35
C THR A 152 13.07 13.70 1.77
N LEU A 153 13.04 12.38 1.95
CA LEU A 153 13.28 11.75 3.26
C LEU A 153 14.73 11.94 3.75
N GLN A 154 15.71 12.05 2.86
CA GLN A 154 17.12 12.29 3.23
C GLN A 154 17.34 13.70 3.80
N ASP A 155 16.53 14.66 3.38
CA ASP A 155 16.65 16.06 3.79
C ASP A 155 15.97 16.35 5.15
N ILE A 156 15.10 15.45 5.63
CA ILE A 156 14.37 15.62 6.90
C ILE A 156 15.28 15.30 8.10
N ARG A 157 15.66 16.35 8.83
CA ARG A 157 16.48 16.25 10.04
C ARG A 157 15.67 15.86 11.28
N ASP A 158 14.45 16.34 11.40
CA ASP A 158 13.60 16.04 12.55
C ASP A 158 13.17 14.56 12.54
N SER A 159 13.47 13.84 13.63
CA SER A 159 13.24 12.39 13.68
C SER A 159 11.76 12.04 13.74
N ARG A 160 10.90 12.90 14.31
CA ARG A 160 9.46 12.66 14.39
C ARG A 160 8.81 12.85 13.03
N GLN A 161 9.17 13.92 12.33
CA GLN A 161 8.72 14.21 10.97
C GLN A 161 9.21 13.15 9.98
N LEU A 162 10.46 12.70 10.11
CA LEU A 162 11.00 11.62 9.29
C LEU A 162 10.23 10.32 9.46
N ARG A 163 9.83 9.96 10.70
CA ARG A 163 8.97 8.78 10.96
C ARG A 163 7.61 8.90 10.26
N LYS A 164 7.01 10.08 10.26
CA LYS A 164 5.74 10.34 9.58
C LYS A 164 5.89 10.25 8.06
N ALA A 165 6.89 10.93 7.50
CA ALA A 165 7.21 10.89 6.07
C ALA A 165 7.52 9.47 5.60
N PHE A 166 8.26 8.69 6.39
CA PHE A 166 8.54 7.28 6.10
C PHE A 166 7.28 6.42 6.03
N ARG A 167 6.31 6.64 6.93
CA ARG A 167 5.01 5.94 6.86
C ARG A 167 4.25 6.29 5.59
N VAL A 168 4.22 7.58 5.24
CA VAL A 168 3.58 8.04 4.00
C VAL A 168 4.27 7.48 2.75
N PHE A 169 5.60 7.41 2.75
CA PHE A 169 6.37 6.73 1.70
C PHE A 169 5.90 5.28 1.52
N CYS A 170 5.80 4.53 2.62
CA CYS A 170 5.37 3.13 2.56
C CYS A 170 3.93 3.01 2.05
N MET A 171 3.01 3.79 2.59
CA MET A 171 1.60 3.86 2.17
C MET A 171 1.43 4.18 0.68
N TYR A 172 2.21 5.15 0.18
CA TYR A 172 2.18 5.53 -1.23
C TYR A 172 2.61 4.37 -2.13
N HIS A 173 3.77 3.78 -1.85
CA HIS A 173 4.29 2.69 -2.68
C HIS A 173 3.43 1.42 -2.57
N GLN A 174 2.84 1.15 -1.41
CA GLN A 174 1.83 0.10 -1.23
C GLN A 174 0.61 0.37 -2.12
N ALA A 175 0.08 1.59 -2.14
CA ALA A 175 -1.05 1.96 -2.98
C ALA A 175 -0.70 1.86 -4.48
N VAL A 176 0.50 2.25 -4.90
CA VAL A 176 0.98 2.05 -6.28
C VAL A 176 0.95 0.58 -6.67
N PHE A 177 1.49 -0.31 -5.82
CA PHE A 177 1.44 -1.75 -6.09
C PHE A 177 0.00 -2.27 -6.12
N PHE A 178 -0.84 -1.86 -5.17
CA PHE A 178 -2.24 -2.26 -5.10
C PHE A 178 -3.06 -1.85 -6.32
N ILE A 179 -2.78 -0.66 -6.87
CA ILE A 179 -3.45 -0.11 -8.05
C ILE A 179 -2.97 -0.77 -9.35
N HIS A 180 -1.65 -0.97 -9.51
CA HIS A 180 -1.05 -1.33 -10.79
C HIS A 180 -0.75 -2.82 -10.98
N CYS A 181 -0.42 -3.56 -9.90
CA CYS A 181 -0.07 -4.98 -9.97
C CYS A 181 -1.10 -5.85 -10.72
N PRO A 182 -2.42 -5.70 -10.51
CA PRO A 182 -3.43 -6.52 -11.19
C PRO A 182 -3.39 -6.43 -12.72
N TRP A 183 -2.84 -5.33 -13.24
CA TRP A 183 -2.81 -5.01 -14.67
C TRP A 183 -1.53 -5.47 -15.36
N VAL A 184 -0.60 -6.10 -14.63
CA VAL A 184 0.70 -6.55 -15.15
C VAL A 184 0.61 -7.92 -15.85
N SER A 185 -0.39 -8.73 -15.51
CA SER A 185 -0.58 -10.07 -16.06
C SER A 185 -0.76 -10.02 -17.59
N PRO A 186 -0.15 -10.96 -18.35
CA PRO A 186 -0.38 -11.04 -19.79
C PRO A 186 -1.87 -11.26 -20.11
N ILE A 187 -2.32 -10.60 -21.18
CA ILE A 187 -3.69 -10.73 -21.70
C ILE A 187 -3.80 -12.09 -22.37
N SER A 188 -4.85 -12.86 -22.05
CA SER A 188 -5.08 -14.17 -22.69
C SER A 188 -5.27 -14.02 -24.20
N SER A 189 -4.78 -14.99 -24.97
CA SER A 189 -4.80 -15.02 -26.45
C SER A 189 -6.19 -14.84 -27.08
N ASP A 190 -7.26 -15.03 -26.31
CA ASP A 190 -8.65 -14.90 -26.76
C ASP A 190 -9.10 -13.42 -26.93
N ASP A 191 -8.32 -12.45 -26.43
CA ASP A 191 -8.61 -11.00 -26.49
C ASP A 191 -7.91 -10.28 -27.67
N ALA A 192 -7.59 -11.01 -28.75
CA ALA A 192 -6.77 -10.56 -29.88
C ALA A 192 -7.30 -9.29 -30.62
N GLY A 193 -8.56 -8.90 -30.40
CA GLY A 193 -9.15 -7.66 -30.95
C GLY A 193 -8.94 -6.39 -30.11
N LEU A 194 -8.40 -6.51 -28.89
CA LEU A 194 -8.24 -5.41 -27.91
C LEU A 194 -6.75 -5.03 -27.68
N SER A 195 -5.83 -5.58 -28.47
CA SER A 195 -4.42 -5.73 -28.08
C SER A 195 -3.70 -4.41 -27.80
N GLY A 196 -3.82 -3.39 -28.65
CA GLY A 196 -2.96 -2.20 -28.55
C GLY A 196 -3.18 -1.35 -27.29
N ILE A 197 -4.43 -1.04 -26.93
CA ILE A 197 -4.72 -0.19 -25.76
C ILE A 197 -4.46 -0.94 -24.46
N ALA A 198 -4.79 -2.23 -24.42
CA ALA A 198 -4.60 -3.06 -23.25
C ALA A 198 -3.11 -3.35 -23.00
N GLU A 199 -2.31 -3.58 -24.05
CA GLU A 199 -0.85 -3.71 -23.96
C GLU A 199 -0.19 -2.41 -23.49
N GLN A 200 -0.55 -1.25 -24.07
CA GLN A 200 -0.04 0.05 -23.61
C GLN A 200 -0.38 0.32 -22.13
N THR A 201 -1.59 -0.07 -21.71
CA THR A 201 -2.01 0.08 -20.31
C THR A 201 -1.18 -0.82 -19.39
N ARG A 202 -0.93 -2.06 -19.82
CA ARG A 202 -0.08 -3.02 -19.11
C ARG A 202 1.36 -2.54 -19.00
N GLU A 203 1.96 -2.09 -20.09
CA GLU A 203 3.33 -1.54 -20.11
C GLU A 203 3.48 -0.38 -19.12
N ARG A 204 2.53 0.57 -19.16
CA ARG A 204 2.52 1.69 -18.22
C ARG A 204 2.37 1.23 -16.76
N CYS A 205 1.60 0.19 -16.49
CA CYS A 205 1.49 -0.37 -15.13
C CYS A 205 2.79 -1.04 -14.68
N ILE A 206 3.48 -1.76 -15.57
CA ILE A 206 4.79 -2.35 -15.31
C ILE A 206 5.81 -1.25 -14.98
N GLU A 207 5.87 -0.19 -15.79
CA GLU A 207 6.75 0.96 -15.55
C GLU A 207 6.50 1.59 -14.18
N ARG A 208 5.23 1.84 -13.82
CA ARG A 208 4.87 2.39 -12.51
C ARG A 208 5.25 1.49 -11.34
N CYS A 209 5.02 0.18 -11.46
CA CYS A 209 5.46 -0.76 -10.43
C CYS A 209 7.00 -0.78 -10.30
N LEU A 210 7.74 -0.63 -11.40
CA LEU A 210 9.20 -0.61 -11.37
C LEU A 210 9.78 0.68 -10.82
N GLU A 211 9.22 1.84 -11.18
CA GLU A 211 9.58 3.13 -10.59
C GLU A 211 9.42 3.07 -9.06
N SER A 212 8.29 2.53 -8.61
CA SER A 212 8.00 2.28 -7.19
C SER A 212 9.04 1.33 -6.56
N ALA A 213 9.31 0.18 -7.19
CA ALA A 213 10.28 -0.79 -6.71
C ALA A 213 11.69 -0.19 -6.58
N PHE A 214 12.13 0.60 -7.55
CA PHE A 214 13.42 1.27 -7.52
C PHE A 214 13.48 2.34 -6.42
N ALA A 215 12.40 3.08 -6.17
CA ALA A 215 12.34 4.05 -5.09
C ALA A 215 12.47 3.37 -3.71
N VAL A 216 11.75 2.27 -3.49
CA VAL A 216 11.83 1.47 -2.25
C VAL A 216 13.25 0.94 -2.04
N VAL A 217 13.85 0.31 -3.05
CA VAL A 217 15.22 -0.23 -2.96
C VAL A 217 16.24 0.87 -2.71
N LYS A 218 16.12 2.03 -3.36
CA LYS A 218 17.00 3.18 -3.12
C LYS A 218 16.91 3.67 -1.68
N LEU A 219 15.70 3.83 -1.15
CA LEU A 219 15.51 4.30 0.21
C LEU A 219 16.07 3.28 1.21
N ALA A 220 15.79 1.98 1.05
CA ALA A 220 16.32 0.93 1.91
C ALA A 220 17.86 0.86 1.88
N ASN A 221 18.46 1.07 0.71
CA ASN A 221 19.92 1.10 0.56
C ASN A 221 20.58 2.35 1.16
N SER A 222 19.84 3.42 1.41
CA SER A 222 20.39 4.66 1.97
C SER A 222 20.82 4.56 3.44
N GLY A 223 20.54 3.46 4.14
CA GLY A 223 20.91 3.30 5.55
C GLY A 223 19.92 3.98 6.52
N LEU A 224 19.22 5.03 6.08
CA LEU A 224 18.33 5.87 6.90
C LEU A 224 17.33 5.08 7.76
N PHE A 225 16.73 4.06 7.16
CA PHE A 225 15.73 3.21 7.78
C PHE A 225 16.34 2.36 8.92
N TRP A 226 17.48 1.72 8.66
CA TRP A 226 18.21 0.84 9.58
C TRP A 226 18.78 1.62 10.78
N GLU A 227 19.42 2.76 10.51
CA GLU A 227 20.12 3.55 11.52
C GLU A 227 19.17 4.25 12.51
N LYS A 228 17.97 4.64 12.03
CA LYS A 228 16.99 5.36 12.86
C LYS A 228 15.90 4.47 13.47
N GLY A 229 16.00 3.15 13.28
CA GLY A 229 15.11 2.15 13.89
C GLY A 229 13.63 2.34 13.51
N LEU A 230 13.38 2.72 12.26
CA LEU A 230 12.08 3.17 11.75
C LEU A 230 11.01 2.05 11.66
N GLU A 231 11.40 0.76 11.71
CA GLU A 231 10.52 -0.42 11.61
C GLU A 231 10.15 -1.03 12.97
N ARG A 232 10.62 -0.50 14.10
CA ARG A 232 10.45 -1.14 15.43
C ARG A 232 9.01 -1.17 15.99
N SER A 233 7.98 -0.99 15.16
CA SER A 233 6.58 -1.09 15.57
C SER A 233 5.85 -2.27 14.92
N SER A 234 5.61 -3.28 15.78
CA SER A 234 4.54 -4.31 15.78
C SER A 234 4.50 -5.45 14.75
N SER A 235 4.46 -6.67 15.32
CA SER A 235 3.93 -7.98 14.87
C SER A 235 4.34 -8.60 13.54
N SER A 236 4.61 -7.85 12.48
CA SER A 236 5.19 -8.43 11.26
C SER A 236 6.71 -8.47 11.43
N ARG A 237 7.33 -9.61 11.10
CA ARG A 237 8.78 -9.85 11.31
C ARG A 237 9.70 -8.81 10.65
N TRP A 238 9.18 -7.98 9.73
CA TRP A 238 9.94 -7.08 8.86
C TRP A 238 9.29 -5.71 8.60
N GLY A 239 8.21 -5.36 9.30
CA GLY A 239 7.48 -4.09 9.11
C GLY A 239 6.96 -3.84 7.69
N ASP A 240 6.47 -2.63 7.43
CA ASP A 240 5.90 -2.22 6.13
C ASP A 240 6.96 -2.22 5.01
N MET A 241 8.19 -1.80 5.33
CA MET A 241 9.27 -1.68 4.35
C MET A 241 9.84 -3.04 3.94
N GLY A 242 9.94 -4.02 4.84
CA GLY A 242 10.30 -5.40 4.48
C GLY A 242 9.31 -6.03 3.49
N GLN A 243 8.00 -5.83 3.68
CA GLN A 243 6.99 -6.29 2.72
C GLN A 243 7.12 -5.59 1.37
N LEU A 244 7.34 -4.27 1.36
CA LEU A 244 7.57 -3.51 0.14
C LEU A 244 8.83 -3.96 -0.59
N LEU A 245 9.91 -4.29 0.11
CA LEU A 245 11.14 -4.80 -0.49
C LEU A 245 10.92 -6.15 -1.19
N LEU A 246 10.12 -7.04 -0.60
CA LEU A 246 9.79 -8.32 -1.22
C LEU A 246 8.97 -8.14 -2.50
N VAL A 247 7.92 -7.32 -2.45
CA VAL A 247 7.11 -7.00 -3.64
C VAL A 247 7.96 -6.32 -4.72
N SER A 248 8.85 -5.41 -4.32
CA SER A 248 9.79 -4.74 -5.22
C SER A 248 10.73 -5.73 -5.90
N LEU A 249 11.28 -6.69 -5.16
CA LEU A 249 12.12 -7.75 -5.72
C LEU A 249 11.37 -8.58 -6.78
N CYS A 250 10.11 -8.95 -6.50
CA CYS A 250 9.27 -9.68 -7.46
C CYS A 250 9.12 -8.92 -8.78
N PHE A 251 8.88 -7.60 -8.73
CA PHE A 251 8.76 -6.78 -9.95
C PHE A 251 10.08 -6.62 -10.69
N ILE A 252 11.20 -6.43 -9.97
CA ILE A 252 12.53 -6.35 -10.57
C ILE A 252 12.86 -7.64 -11.31
N VAL A 253 12.61 -8.80 -10.69
CA VAL A 253 12.83 -10.12 -11.28
C VAL A 253 11.93 -10.35 -12.48
N TYR A 254 10.63 -10.05 -12.35
CA TYR A 254 9.67 -10.14 -13.46
C TYR A 254 10.13 -9.33 -14.67
N TYR A 255 10.61 -8.10 -14.45
CA TYR A 255 11.09 -7.24 -15.53
C TYR A 255 12.43 -7.69 -16.11
N LEU A 256 13.30 -8.32 -15.32
CA LEU A 256 14.55 -8.90 -15.82
C LEU A 256 14.29 -10.11 -16.72
N VAL A 257 13.31 -10.95 -16.37
CA VAL A 257 12.93 -12.13 -17.16
C VAL A 257 12.20 -11.71 -18.44
N ASN A 258 11.23 -10.80 -18.34
CA ASN A 258 10.32 -10.48 -19.44
C ASN A 258 10.70 -9.21 -20.24
N GLY A 259 11.60 -8.38 -19.73
CA GLY A 259 11.96 -7.10 -20.35
C GLY A 259 13.03 -7.20 -21.44
N GLU A 260 13.10 -6.17 -22.28
CA GLU A 260 14.09 -6.04 -23.33
C GLU A 260 15.53 -5.88 -22.80
N LYS A 261 16.53 -6.13 -23.66
CA LYS A 261 17.95 -6.13 -23.27
C LYS A 261 18.43 -4.79 -22.68
N ALA A 262 17.93 -3.66 -23.17
CA ALA A 262 18.26 -2.33 -22.62
C ALA A 262 17.65 -2.15 -21.22
N SER A 263 16.40 -2.56 -21.06
CA SER A 263 15.64 -2.55 -19.82
C SER A 263 16.28 -3.41 -18.71
N ARG A 264 16.85 -4.57 -19.08
CA ARG A 264 17.57 -5.44 -18.14
C ARG A 264 18.80 -4.77 -17.52
N LYS A 265 19.53 -3.95 -18.28
CA LYS A 265 20.70 -3.22 -17.77
C LYS A 265 20.33 -2.24 -16.66
N THR A 266 19.17 -1.62 -16.74
CA THR A 266 18.68 -0.67 -15.73
C THR A 266 18.25 -1.37 -14.45
N ALA A 267 17.62 -2.54 -14.54
CA ALA A 267 17.10 -3.28 -13.38
C ALA A 267 18.15 -4.12 -12.64
N MET A 268 19.20 -4.58 -13.34
CA MET A 268 20.23 -5.47 -12.76
C MET A 268 20.94 -4.91 -11.52
N PRO A 269 21.34 -3.61 -11.46
CA PRO A 269 21.93 -3.04 -10.25
C PRO A 269 21.00 -3.12 -9.03
N TYR A 270 19.69 -2.96 -9.22
CA TYR A 270 18.72 -3.04 -8.13
C TYR A 270 18.57 -4.47 -7.62
N LEU A 271 18.64 -5.48 -8.50
CA LEU A 271 18.70 -6.89 -8.08
C LEU A 271 19.94 -7.18 -7.21
N ALA A 272 21.09 -6.60 -7.56
CA ALA A 272 22.31 -6.74 -6.76
C ALA A 272 22.19 -6.04 -5.40
N ILE A 273 21.62 -4.84 -5.36
CA ILE A 273 21.35 -4.09 -4.12
C ILE A 273 20.41 -4.90 -3.21
N CYS A 274 19.33 -5.46 -3.76
CA CYS A 274 18.44 -6.36 -3.03
C CYS A 274 19.22 -7.50 -2.36
N GLY A 275 20.16 -8.15 -3.07
CA GLY A 275 20.98 -9.22 -2.48
C GLY A 275 21.77 -8.77 -1.26
N GLY A 276 22.34 -7.55 -1.29
CA GLY A 276 23.00 -6.95 -0.13
C GLY A 276 22.06 -6.63 1.02
N LEU A 277 20.86 -6.11 0.72
CA LEU A 277 19.83 -5.78 1.71
C LEU A 277 19.27 -7.04 2.40
N PHE A 278 18.89 -8.06 1.63
CA PHE A 278 18.38 -9.32 2.18
C PHE A 278 19.48 -10.10 2.91
N GLY A 279 20.73 -10.01 2.46
CA GLY A 279 21.88 -10.52 3.21
C GLY A 279 22.00 -9.86 4.60
N ARG A 280 21.91 -8.53 4.69
CA ARG A 280 21.90 -7.82 6.00
C ARG A 280 20.73 -8.23 6.88
N LEU A 281 19.52 -8.29 6.32
CA LEU A 281 18.32 -8.75 7.03
C LEU A 281 18.47 -10.17 7.59
N SER A 282 19.11 -11.07 6.84
CA SER A 282 19.36 -12.45 7.27
C SER A 282 20.41 -12.58 8.38
N LEU A 283 21.23 -11.54 8.62
CA LEU A 283 22.21 -11.51 9.71
C LEU A 283 21.60 -10.98 11.02
N ASP A 284 20.62 -10.08 10.93
CA ASP A 284 19.94 -9.48 12.08
C ASP A 284 18.79 -10.36 12.62
N SER A 285 18.39 -11.39 11.87
CA SER A 285 17.39 -12.37 12.28
C SER A 285 17.97 -13.78 12.24
N ASP A 286 17.59 -14.66 13.18
CA ASP A 286 17.99 -16.08 13.20
C ASP A 286 17.40 -16.92 12.03
N GLU A 287 16.91 -16.31 10.94
CA GLU A 287 16.19 -16.99 9.86
C GLU A 287 16.74 -16.70 8.45
N ALA A 288 17.20 -17.77 7.80
CA ALA A 288 17.69 -17.82 6.42
C ALA A 288 16.64 -17.53 5.33
N SER A 289 15.36 -17.39 5.69
CA SER A 289 14.24 -17.48 4.75
C SER A 289 14.22 -16.40 3.66
N LEU A 290 14.51 -15.13 3.96
CA LEU A 290 14.47 -14.06 2.94
C LEU A 290 15.61 -14.14 1.92
N LEU A 291 16.80 -14.52 2.38
CA LEU A 291 17.94 -14.74 1.50
C LEU A 291 17.66 -15.94 0.59
N ASP A 292 17.03 -16.99 1.11
CA ASP A 292 16.61 -18.15 0.31
C ASP A 292 15.60 -17.74 -0.78
N HIS A 293 14.57 -16.95 -0.44
CA HIS A 293 13.64 -16.42 -1.45
C HIS A 293 14.35 -15.56 -2.50
N TYR A 294 15.31 -14.72 -2.09
CA TYR A 294 16.12 -13.96 -3.04
C TYR A 294 16.91 -14.88 -3.98
N LEU A 295 17.56 -15.91 -3.44
CA LEU A 295 18.36 -16.85 -4.21
C LEU A 295 17.50 -17.66 -5.19
N GLU A 296 16.32 -18.12 -4.79
CA GLU A 296 15.35 -18.78 -5.66
C GLU A 296 14.92 -17.86 -6.82
N LEU A 297 14.58 -16.61 -6.52
CA LEU A 297 14.18 -15.63 -7.53
C LEU A 297 15.33 -15.31 -8.51
N VAL A 298 16.57 -15.24 -8.03
CA VAL A 298 17.76 -15.04 -8.88
C VAL A 298 18.01 -16.23 -9.81
N GLN A 299 17.75 -17.46 -9.36
CA GLN A 299 17.88 -18.65 -10.22
C GLN A 299 16.94 -18.58 -11.42
N MET A 300 15.71 -18.08 -11.25
CA MET A 300 14.78 -17.87 -12.36
C MET A 300 15.28 -16.85 -13.39
N VAL A 301 16.00 -15.81 -12.95
CA VAL A 301 16.64 -14.84 -13.86
C VAL A 301 17.76 -15.49 -14.67
N ARG A 302 18.53 -16.41 -14.07
CA ARG A 302 19.65 -17.10 -14.75
C ARG A 302 19.21 -18.19 -15.72
N ALA A 303 18.01 -18.73 -15.53
CA ALA A 303 17.45 -19.79 -16.38
C ALA A 303 16.85 -19.27 -17.70
N ASN A 304 16.73 -17.94 -17.87
CA ASN A 304 16.17 -17.26 -19.05
C ASN A 304 17.21 -16.33 -19.71
#